data_AF-A0AB36HX77-F1
#
_entry.id   AF-A0AB36HX77-F1
#
_cell.length_a   1.000
_cell.length_b   1.000
_cell.length_c   1.000
_cell.angle_alpha   90.00
_cell.angle_beta   90.00
_cell.angle_gamma   90.00
#
_symmetry.space_group_name_H-M   'P 1'
#
loop_
_entity.id
_entity.type
_entity.pdbx_description
1 polymer ?
#
loop_
_entity_poly.entity_id
_entity_poly.type
_entity_poly.pdbx_seq_one_letter_code
_entity_poly.pdbx_strand_id
1 'polypeptide(L)'
;MSEWWSYSLADFLLFSPRVYYRLFETLNTTWWLAVSAALVAGMITFGLSIRHGNRGNRVALVLLAMLWGWVSAGFLWYYYQPINWIIPYFIPAFIAEALLMVMFAARRMPLRFGWRGDFSCIAGVVMITIAIFVYPFVGLIEGRDLIQAELFGSAADPTAIGTLGFILLARGSWRWILLPVPMAWCVLASGTLWVMDQDIALLPLIAVWLTVLGGWMDQKNGVTRRSLLDAGADD
;
A
#
# COMPACT_ATOMS: atom_id res chain seq x y z
N MET A 1 17.71 30.57 20.96
CA MET A 1 17.05 29.84 19.85
C MET A 1 17.50 28.40 19.98
N SER A 2 16.58 27.47 20.26
CA SER A 2 16.91 26.04 20.20
C SER A 2 17.23 25.69 18.75
N GLU A 3 18.45 25.21 18.53
CA GLU A 3 18.95 24.70 17.26
C GLU A 3 18.03 23.56 16.80
N TRP A 4 17.31 23.70 15.68
CA TRP A 4 16.32 22.70 15.21
C TRP A 4 16.92 21.31 14.98
N TRP A 5 18.25 21.22 14.94
CA TRP A 5 19.05 20.01 14.83
C TRP A 5 19.11 19.17 16.12
N SER A 6 18.63 19.70 17.26
CA SER A 6 18.56 18.94 18.53
C SER A 6 17.33 18.03 18.62
N TYR A 7 16.36 18.17 17.70
CA TYR A 7 15.18 17.31 17.67
C TYR A 7 15.48 16.00 16.98
N SER A 8 15.20 14.90 17.67
CA SER A 8 15.22 13.55 17.13
C SER A 8 13.84 13.18 16.56
N LEU A 9 13.78 12.13 15.73
CA LEU A 9 12.49 11.63 15.21
C LEU A 9 11.54 11.18 16.34
N ALA A 10 12.11 10.77 17.47
CA ALA A 10 11.37 10.34 18.66
C ALA A 10 10.60 11.49 19.32
N ASP A 11 11.11 12.72 19.25
CA ASP A 11 10.45 13.89 19.86
C ASP A 11 9.12 14.26 19.16
N PHE A 12 8.91 13.76 17.95
CA PHE A 12 7.66 13.95 17.18
C PHE A 12 6.64 12.83 17.39
N LEU A 13 7.04 11.72 18.04
CA LEU A 13 6.18 10.57 18.28
C LEU A 13 5.45 10.73 19.63
N LEU A 14 4.21 11.21 19.58
CA LEU A 14 3.43 11.56 20.78
C LEU A 14 2.73 10.35 21.45
N PHE A 15 3.11 9.12 21.10
CA PHE A 15 2.44 7.91 21.54
C PHE A 15 3.42 6.74 21.63
N SER A 16 3.09 5.75 22.48
CA SER A 16 3.93 4.56 22.67
C SER A 16 3.55 3.41 21.72
N PRO A 17 4.45 2.44 21.46
CA PRO A 17 4.12 1.25 20.66
C PRO A 17 2.87 0.52 21.14
N ARG A 18 2.67 0.44 22.46
CA ARG A 18 1.48 -0.18 23.06
C ARG A 18 0.19 0.53 22.67
N VAL A 19 0.18 1.87 22.64
CA VAL A 19 -0.99 2.64 22.22
C VAL A 19 -1.26 2.43 20.73
N TYR A 20 -0.20 2.42 19.91
CA TYR A 20 -0.29 2.17 18.48
C TYR A 20 -0.93 0.81 18.16
N TYR A 21 -0.42 -0.28 18.75
CA TYR A 21 -0.94 -1.62 18.46
C TYR A 21 -2.34 -1.88 19.00
N ARG A 22 -2.72 -1.19 20.08
CA ARG A 22 -4.09 -1.23 20.60
C ARG A 22 -5.12 -0.65 19.62
N LEU A 23 -4.71 0.21 18.69
CA LEU A 23 -5.60 0.68 17.61
C LEU A 23 -6.03 -0.49 16.73
N PHE A 24 -5.10 -1.38 16.35
CA PHE A 24 -5.42 -2.55 15.52
C PHE A 24 -6.26 -3.57 16.27
N GLU A 25 -5.98 -3.80 17.56
CA GLU A 25 -6.84 -4.64 18.40
C GLU A 25 -8.30 -4.14 18.40
N THR A 26 -8.48 -2.83 18.60
CA THR A 26 -9.80 -2.21 18.64
C THR A 26 -10.48 -2.27 17.27
N LEU A 27 -9.74 -1.99 16.20
CA LEU A 27 -10.24 -2.06 14.82
C LEU A 27 -10.66 -3.49 14.46
N ASN A 28 -9.81 -4.49 14.75
CA ASN A 28 -10.04 -5.88 14.41
C ASN A 28 -11.20 -6.49 15.22
N THR A 29 -11.36 -6.11 16.48
CA THR A 29 -12.47 -6.60 17.34
C THR A 29 -13.80 -5.93 17.00
N THR A 30 -13.80 -4.61 16.83
CA THR A 30 -15.04 -3.83 16.59
C THR A 30 -15.55 -4.03 15.16
N TRP A 31 -14.64 -4.05 14.18
CA TRP A 31 -14.96 -4.08 12.76
C TRP A 31 -14.54 -5.37 12.08
N TRP A 32 -14.52 -6.49 12.81
CA TRP A 32 -14.01 -7.78 12.30
C TRP A 32 -14.60 -8.18 10.94
N LEU A 33 -15.89 -7.91 10.69
CA LEU A 33 -16.55 -8.16 9.41
C LEU A 33 -15.95 -7.33 8.28
N ALA A 34 -15.80 -6.02 8.51
CA ALA A 34 -15.25 -5.10 7.51
C ALA A 34 -13.76 -5.40 7.25
N VAL A 35 -13.00 -5.70 8.32
CA VAL A 35 -11.59 -6.06 8.23
C VAL A 35 -11.40 -7.36 7.45
N SER A 36 -12.22 -8.39 7.74
CA SER A 36 -12.19 -9.65 7.00
C SER A 36 -12.59 -9.47 5.54
N ALA A 37 -13.63 -8.67 5.28
CA ALA A 37 -14.06 -8.35 3.92
C ALA A 37 -12.98 -7.59 3.13
N ALA A 38 -12.26 -6.67 3.78
CA ALA A 38 -11.15 -5.94 3.19
C ALA A 38 -9.99 -6.88 2.80
N LEU A 39 -9.63 -7.82 3.67
CA LEU A 39 -8.60 -8.81 3.38
C LEU A 39 -9.01 -9.71 2.19
N VAL A 40 -10.27 -10.17 2.17
CA VAL A 40 -10.84 -10.95 1.06
C VAL A 40 -10.85 -10.14 -0.24
N ALA A 41 -11.23 -8.87 -0.20
CA ALA A 41 -11.17 -7.97 -1.35
C ALA A 41 -9.73 -7.82 -1.87
N GLY A 42 -8.73 -7.79 -0.99
CA GLY A 42 -7.31 -7.81 -1.36
C GLY A 42 -6.90 -9.08 -2.09
N MET A 43 -7.30 -10.25 -1.59
CA MET A 43 -7.05 -11.54 -2.25
C MET A 43 -7.73 -11.64 -3.62
N ILE A 44 -8.97 -11.17 -3.73
CA ILE A 44 -9.71 -11.11 -5.01
C ILE A 44 -8.98 -10.18 -5.98
N THR A 45 -8.56 -8.99 -5.53
CA THR A 45 -7.79 -8.04 -6.34
C THR A 45 -6.51 -8.70 -6.86
N PHE A 46 -5.75 -9.39 -5.99
CA PHE A 46 -4.54 -10.11 -6.38
C PHE A 46 -4.81 -11.17 -7.46
N GLY A 47 -5.82 -12.02 -7.26
CA GLY A 47 -6.20 -13.04 -8.24
C GLY A 47 -6.67 -12.45 -9.58
N LEU A 48 -7.38 -11.31 -9.55
CA LEU A 48 -7.81 -10.61 -10.75
C LEU A 48 -6.65 -9.93 -11.49
N SER A 49 -5.67 -9.38 -10.78
CA SER A 49 -4.50 -8.70 -11.36
C SER A 49 -3.54 -9.65 -12.09
N ILE A 50 -3.56 -10.94 -11.73
CA ILE A 50 -2.79 -11.99 -12.43
C ILE A 50 -3.48 -12.40 -13.74
N ARG A 51 -4.82 -12.32 -13.81
CA ARG A 51 -5.59 -12.71 -14.99
C ARG A 51 -5.64 -11.58 -16.01
N HIS A 52 -5.49 -11.94 -17.29
CA HIS A 52 -5.65 -10.98 -18.38
C HIS A 52 -7.14 -10.65 -18.59
N GLY A 53 -7.52 -9.39 -18.40
CA GLY A 53 -8.87 -8.93 -18.77
C GLY A 53 -9.22 -7.51 -18.33
N ASN A 54 -9.85 -6.74 -19.22
CA ASN A 54 -10.24 -5.36 -18.94
C ASN A 54 -11.28 -5.26 -17.80
N ARG A 55 -12.23 -6.21 -17.71
CA ARG A 55 -13.22 -6.23 -16.62
C ARG A 55 -12.55 -6.52 -15.26
N GLY A 56 -11.65 -7.50 -15.20
CA GLY A 56 -10.91 -7.84 -13.99
C GLY A 56 -10.07 -6.66 -13.50
N ASN A 57 -9.38 -5.97 -14.41
CA ASN A 57 -8.60 -4.78 -14.10
C ASN A 57 -9.46 -3.64 -13.51
N ARG A 58 -10.67 -3.41 -14.04
CA ARG A 58 -11.60 -2.42 -13.47
C ARG A 58 -12.04 -2.80 -12.06
N VAL A 59 -12.44 -4.05 -11.87
CA VAL A 59 -12.86 -4.55 -10.55
C VAL A 59 -11.72 -4.42 -9.55
N ALA A 60 -10.48 -4.80 -9.93
CA ALA A 60 -9.31 -4.65 -9.08
C ALA A 60 -9.06 -3.18 -8.66
N LEU A 61 -9.14 -2.23 -9.60
CA LEU A 61 -9.00 -0.81 -9.27
C LEU A 61 -10.12 -0.29 -8.35
N VAL A 62 -11.35 -0.72 -8.56
CA VAL A 62 -12.48 -0.33 -7.71
C VAL A 62 -12.32 -0.91 -6.30
N LEU A 63 -11.91 -2.18 -6.19
CA LEU A 63 -11.64 -2.79 -4.89
C LEU A 63 -10.49 -2.08 -4.17
N LEU A 64 -9.37 -1.80 -4.84
CA LEU A 64 -8.27 -1.03 -4.25
C LEU A 64 -8.73 0.37 -3.81
N ALA A 65 -9.55 1.06 -4.61
CA ALA A 65 -10.10 2.36 -4.22
C ALA A 65 -10.98 2.27 -2.97
N MET A 66 -11.82 1.22 -2.88
CA MET A 66 -12.64 0.97 -1.68
C MET A 66 -11.77 0.68 -0.46
N LEU A 67 -10.68 -0.10 -0.61
CA LEU A 67 -9.73 -0.36 0.47
C LEU A 67 -9.04 0.92 0.94
N TRP A 68 -8.55 1.76 0.03
CA TRP A 68 -7.95 3.05 0.38
C TRP A 68 -8.95 4.00 1.07
N GLY A 69 -10.19 4.03 0.59
CA GLY A 69 -11.27 4.79 1.23
C GLY A 69 -11.60 4.27 2.63
N TRP A 70 -11.66 2.94 2.80
CA TRP A 70 -11.87 2.30 4.10
C TRP A 70 -10.70 2.54 5.06
N VAL A 71 -9.45 2.42 4.61
CA VAL A 71 -8.27 2.75 5.43
C VAL A 71 -8.28 4.22 5.84
N SER A 72 -8.65 5.12 4.93
CA SER A 72 -8.74 6.56 5.21
C SER A 72 -9.81 6.87 6.26
N ALA A 73 -11.03 6.38 6.09
CA ALA A 73 -12.15 6.66 7.00
C ALA A 73 -12.07 5.84 8.30
N GLY A 74 -11.81 4.53 8.17
CA GLY A 74 -11.77 3.57 9.26
C GLY A 74 -10.53 3.72 10.12
N PHE A 75 -9.33 3.65 9.54
CA PHE A 75 -8.10 3.67 10.32
C PHE A 75 -7.56 5.09 10.55
N LEU A 76 -7.28 5.84 9.48
CA LEU A 76 -6.62 7.15 9.59
C LEU A 76 -7.49 8.17 10.33
N TRP A 77 -8.76 8.30 9.92
CA TRP A 77 -9.67 9.28 10.49
C TRP A 77 -10.19 8.87 11.88
N TYR A 78 -10.63 7.63 12.07
CA TYR A 78 -11.28 7.26 13.33
C TYR A 78 -10.28 6.91 14.45
N TYR A 79 -9.20 6.20 14.12
CA TYR A 79 -8.27 5.64 15.13
C TYR A 79 -6.92 6.34 15.20
N TYR A 80 -6.33 6.75 14.07
CA TYR A 80 -4.92 7.18 14.05
C TYR A 80 -4.71 8.69 14.25
N GLN A 81 -5.51 9.56 13.61
CA GLN A 81 -5.38 11.01 13.79
C GLN A 81 -5.53 11.54 15.22
N PRO A 82 -6.31 10.93 16.15
CA PRO A 82 -6.41 11.44 17.52
C PRO A 82 -5.08 11.34 18.29
N ILE A 83 -4.20 10.40 17.93
CA ILE A 83 -2.92 10.18 18.62
C ILE A 83 -1.72 10.69 17.83
N ASN A 84 -1.87 10.89 16.52
CA ASN A 84 -0.77 11.29 15.65
C ASN A 84 -1.14 12.54 14.84
N TRP A 85 -0.50 13.65 15.20
CA TRP A 85 -0.71 14.98 14.65
C TRP A 85 -0.44 15.10 13.15
N ILE A 86 0.34 14.18 12.56
CA ILE A 86 0.67 14.23 11.12
C ILE A 86 -0.45 13.64 10.26
N ILE A 87 -1.31 12.78 10.82
CA ILE A 87 -2.30 12.02 10.08
C ILE A 87 -3.38 12.88 9.42
N PRO A 88 -3.91 13.96 10.03
CA PRO A 88 -4.83 14.87 9.35
C PRO A 88 -4.32 15.37 7.99
N TYR A 89 -3.00 15.51 7.81
CA TYR A 89 -2.39 15.92 6.55
C TYR A 89 -2.31 14.78 5.51
N PHE A 90 -2.27 13.52 5.94
CA PHE A 90 -2.24 12.35 5.07
C PHE A 90 -3.62 11.88 4.63
N ILE A 91 -4.67 12.12 5.42
CA ILE A 91 -6.05 11.78 5.06
C ILE A 91 -6.45 12.27 3.65
N PRO A 92 -6.27 13.56 3.27
CA PRO A 92 -6.62 14.01 1.92
C PRO A 92 -5.79 13.33 0.84
N ALA A 93 -4.52 12.97 1.11
CA ALA A 93 -3.68 12.24 0.17
C ALA A 93 -4.21 10.81 -0.08
N PHE A 94 -4.66 10.11 0.98
CA PHE A 94 -5.28 8.79 0.86
C PHE A 94 -6.62 8.85 0.10
N ILE A 95 -7.42 9.89 0.32
CA ILE A 95 -8.65 10.11 -0.44
C ILE A 95 -8.32 10.39 -1.91
N ALA A 96 -7.32 11.20 -2.19
CA ALA A 96 -6.88 11.49 -3.56
C ALA A 96 -6.41 10.22 -4.28
N GLU A 97 -5.65 9.35 -3.60
CA GLU A 97 -5.22 8.06 -4.15
C GLU A 97 -6.41 7.15 -4.49
N ALA A 98 -7.40 7.04 -3.61
CA ALA A 98 -8.63 6.30 -3.87
C ALA A 98 -9.38 6.87 -5.09
N LEU A 99 -9.49 8.19 -5.20
CA LEU A 99 -10.14 8.86 -6.34
C LEU A 99 -9.37 8.64 -7.65
N LEU A 100 -8.04 8.67 -7.61
CA LEU A 100 -7.20 8.36 -8.78
C LEU A 100 -7.46 6.94 -9.29
N MET A 101 -7.57 5.96 -8.39
CA MET A 101 -7.91 4.58 -8.75
C MET A 101 -9.30 4.47 -9.38
N VAL A 102 -10.31 5.15 -8.84
CA VAL A 102 -11.66 5.23 -9.46
C VAL A 102 -11.60 5.86 -10.84
N MET A 103 -10.86 6.97 -10.99
CA MET A 103 -10.69 7.62 -12.30
C MET A 103 -10.02 6.69 -13.31
N PHE A 104 -9.02 5.90 -12.92
CA PHE A 104 -8.43 4.88 -13.79
C PHE A 104 -9.39 3.75 -14.13
N ALA A 105 -10.26 3.35 -13.20
CA ALA A 105 -11.28 2.33 -13.44
C ALA A 105 -12.36 2.80 -14.44
N ALA A 106 -12.73 4.08 -14.38
CA ALA A 106 -13.77 4.69 -15.21
C ALA A 106 -13.32 4.95 -16.67
N ARG A 107 -12.03 4.92 -16.97
CA ARG A 107 -11.51 5.10 -18.33
C ARG A 107 -11.98 3.98 -19.27
N ARG A 108 -12.16 4.33 -20.56
CA ARG A 108 -12.49 3.35 -21.63
C ARG A 108 -11.53 2.16 -21.61
N MET A 109 -10.23 2.44 -21.53
CA MET A 109 -9.22 1.44 -21.22
C MET A 109 -8.71 1.65 -19.79
N PRO A 110 -9.01 0.72 -18.86
CA PRO A 110 -8.51 0.81 -17.50
C PRO A 110 -7.00 0.59 -17.45
N LEU A 111 -6.38 0.93 -16.32
CA LEU A 111 -5.01 0.54 -16.06
C LEU A 111 -4.91 -0.98 -16.14
N ARG A 112 -4.00 -1.49 -16.98
CA ARG A 112 -3.91 -2.93 -17.24
C ARG A 112 -2.94 -3.57 -16.26
N PHE A 113 -3.41 -4.50 -15.44
CA PHE A 113 -2.53 -5.41 -14.71
C PHE A 113 -2.21 -6.61 -15.60
N GLY A 114 -1.03 -7.18 -15.42
CA GLY A 114 -0.69 -8.44 -16.06
C GLY A 114 0.77 -8.79 -15.93
N TRP A 115 1.03 -10.09 -15.82
CA TRP A 115 2.39 -10.62 -15.73
C TRP A 115 3.21 -10.27 -16.98
N ARG A 116 4.46 -9.87 -16.77
CA ARG A 116 5.44 -9.55 -17.82
C ARG A 116 6.71 -10.38 -17.76
N GLY A 117 6.93 -11.11 -16.65
CA GLY A 117 8.17 -11.84 -16.39
C GLY A 117 9.39 -10.94 -16.13
N ASP A 118 9.19 -9.64 -15.89
CA ASP A 118 10.26 -8.72 -15.52
C ASP A 118 10.47 -8.66 -14.01
N PHE A 119 11.60 -8.07 -13.60
CA PHE A 119 11.93 -7.86 -12.18
C PHE A 119 10.82 -7.11 -11.44
N SER A 120 10.21 -6.10 -12.07
CA SER A 120 9.10 -5.33 -11.51
C SER A 120 7.89 -6.19 -11.19
N CYS A 121 7.49 -7.10 -12.07
CA CYS A 121 6.40 -8.04 -11.78
C CYS A 121 6.74 -9.00 -10.63
N ILE A 122 7.97 -9.51 -10.58
CA ILE A 122 8.41 -10.40 -9.49
C ILE A 122 8.38 -9.66 -8.15
N ALA A 123 9.02 -8.48 -8.09
CA ALA A 123 9.01 -7.62 -6.91
C ALA A 123 7.59 -7.27 -6.48
N GLY A 124 6.72 -6.92 -7.45
CA GLY A 124 5.32 -6.60 -7.17
C GLY A 124 4.52 -7.76 -6.59
N VAL A 125 4.66 -8.97 -7.14
CA VAL A 125 4.02 -10.17 -6.58
C VAL A 125 4.54 -10.45 -5.18
N VAL A 126 5.86 -10.42 -4.97
CA VAL A 126 6.47 -10.65 -3.65
C VAL A 126 5.93 -9.65 -2.62
N MET A 127 5.82 -8.37 -2.98
CA MET A 127 5.29 -7.33 -2.10
C MET A 127 3.82 -7.55 -1.75
N ILE A 128 2.98 -7.91 -2.73
CA ILE A 128 1.57 -8.23 -2.48
C ILE A 128 1.44 -9.48 -1.59
N THR A 129 2.24 -10.52 -1.88
CA THR A 129 2.25 -11.75 -1.09
C THR A 129 2.68 -11.46 0.36
N ILE A 130 3.73 -10.65 0.55
CA ILE A 130 4.16 -10.22 1.88
C ILE A 130 3.03 -9.46 2.58
N ALA A 131 2.43 -8.47 1.92
CA ALA A 131 1.38 -7.64 2.50
C ALA A 131 0.14 -8.44 2.93
N ILE A 132 -0.29 -9.42 2.15
CA ILE A 132 -1.50 -10.21 2.42
C ILE A 132 -1.24 -11.37 3.37
N PHE A 133 -0.15 -12.13 3.16
CA PHE A 133 0.05 -13.42 3.82
C PHE A 133 1.13 -13.42 4.90
N VAL A 134 2.09 -12.49 4.85
CA VAL A 134 3.19 -12.46 5.82
C VAL A 134 2.95 -11.40 6.88
N TYR A 135 2.57 -10.20 6.47
CA TYR A 135 2.36 -9.04 7.33
C TYR A 135 1.43 -9.30 8.54
N PRO A 136 0.32 -10.04 8.41
CA PRO A 136 -0.53 -10.38 9.57
C PRO A 136 0.21 -11.11 10.70
N PHE A 137 1.26 -11.86 10.36
CA PHE A 137 2.02 -12.67 11.31
C PHE A 137 3.30 -11.99 11.80
N VAL A 138 3.67 -10.85 11.21
CA VAL A 138 4.90 -10.15 11.54
C VAL A 138 4.95 -9.75 13.02
N GLY A 139 3.81 -9.36 13.59
CA GLY A 139 3.71 -9.03 15.01
C GLY A 139 4.03 -10.18 15.97
N LEU A 140 3.94 -11.44 15.53
CA LEU A 140 4.27 -12.60 16.37
C LEU A 140 5.77 -12.66 16.71
N ILE A 141 6.63 -12.16 15.83
CA ILE A 141 8.08 -12.10 16.05
C ILE A 141 8.38 -11.17 17.23
N GLU A 142 7.59 -10.11 17.35
CA GLU A 142 7.64 -9.10 18.42
C GLU A 142 6.86 -9.53 19.68
N GLY A 143 6.37 -10.79 19.74
CA GLY A 143 5.57 -11.30 20.85
C GLY A 143 4.15 -10.72 20.95
N ARG A 144 3.64 -10.07 19.90
CA ARG A 144 2.27 -9.54 19.85
C ARG A 144 1.25 -10.66 19.59
N ASP A 145 0.01 -10.44 20.01
CA ASP A 145 -1.12 -11.33 19.72
C ASP A 145 -1.65 -11.09 18.29
N LEU A 146 -2.19 -12.13 17.65
CA LEU A 146 -2.82 -12.07 16.32
C LEU A 146 -4.00 -11.10 16.27
N ILE A 147 -4.64 -10.82 17.40
CA ILE A 147 -5.71 -9.82 17.44
C ILE A 147 -5.21 -8.40 17.14
N GLN A 148 -3.92 -8.13 17.36
CA GLN A 148 -3.24 -6.89 17.01
C GLN A 148 -2.62 -6.92 15.60
N ALA A 149 -2.95 -7.93 14.80
CA ALA A 149 -2.43 -8.06 13.45
C ALA A 149 -2.84 -6.90 12.56
N GLU A 150 -1.87 -6.44 11.78
CA GLU A 150 -2.06 -5.41 10.78
C GLU A 150 -2.47 -6.08 9.46
N LEU A 151 -3.76 -5.99 9.13
CA LEU A 151 -4.32 -6.70 7.98
C LEU A 151 -4.36 -5.81 6.73
N PHE A 152 -3.97 -6.38 5.59
CA PHE A 152 -4.07 -5.73 4.30
C PHE A 152 -5.49 -5.23 4.04
N GLY A 153 -5.60 -3.98 3.60
CA GLY A 153 -6.86 -3.34 3.32
C GLY A 153 -7.53 -2.70 4.54
N SER A 154 -7.01 -2.87 5.76
CA SER A 154 -7.52 -2.20 6.97
C SER A 154 -6.44 -1.43 7.73
N ALA A 155 -5.22 -1.98 7.80
CA ALA A 155 -4.04 -1.25 8.26
C ALA A 155 -3.38 -0.52 7.07
N ALA A 156 -2.89 0.70 7.30
CA ALA A 156 -2.34 1.52 6.23
C ALA A 156 -1.01 0.98 5.68
N ASP A 157 -0.14 0.45 6.53
CA ASP A 157 1.20 -0.04 6.16
C ASP A 157 1.17 -1.22 5.17
N PRO A 158 0.49 -2.34 5.46
CA PRO A 158 0.38 -3.43 4.48
C PRO A 158 -0.39 -2.98 3.23
N THR A 159 -1.37 -2.09 3.36
CA THR A 159 -2.14 -1.57 2.21
C THR A 159 -1.24 -0.78 1.27
N ALA A 160 -0.37 0.08 1.79
CA ALA A 160 0.59 0.82 0.99
C ALA A 160 1.59 -0.11 0.29
N ILE A 161 2.18 -1.07 1.02
CA ILE A 161 3.13 -2.05 0.46
C ILE A 161 2.49 -2.88 -0.66
N GLY A 162 1.30 -3.42 -0.42
CA GLY A 162 0.60 -4.20 -1.45
C GLY A 162 0.18 -3.34 -2.64
N THR A 163 -0.22 -2.09 -2.42
CA THR A 163 -0.55 -1.13 -3.51
C THR A 163 0.67 -0.83 -4.38
N LEU A 164 1.85 -0.61 -3.81
CA LEU A 164 3.10 -0.49 -4.56
C LEU A 164 3.34 -1.73 -5.43
N GLY A 165 3.08 -2.92 -4.87
CA GLY A 165 3.19 -4.17 -5.64
C GLY A 165 2.19 -4.26 -6.80
N PHE A 166 0.94 -3.81 -6.60
CA PHE A 166 -0.05 -3.71 -7.68
C PHE A 166 0.36 -2.71 -8.76
N ILE A 167 0.96 -1.58 -8.39
CA ILE A 167 1.46 -0.58 -9.33
C ILE A 167 2.63 -1.15 -10.15
N LEU A 168 3.52 -1.94 -9.53
CA LEU A 168 4.58 -2.65 -10.26
C LEU A 168 4.04 -3.75 -11.19
N LEU A 169 2.85 -4.31 -10.93
CA LEU A 169 2.16 -5.21 -11.87
C LEU A 169 1.42 -4.47 -12.99
N ALA A 170 1.06 -3.21 -12.78
CA ALA A 170 0.35 -2.40 -13.76
C ALA A 170 1.23 -2.08 -14.96
N ARG A 171 0.64 -1.87 -16.13
CA ARG A 171 1.31 -1.46 -17.38
C ARG A 171 0.99 0.00 -17.74
N GLY A 172 1.95 0.66 -18.38
CA GLY A 172 1.82 2.02 -18.92
C GLY A 172 2.32 3.12 -17.97
N SER A 173 2.73 4.26 -18.55
CA SER A 173 3.38 5.36 -17.83
C SER A 173 2.47 6.08 -16.82
N TRP A 174 1.15 5.96 -16.97
CA TRP A 174 0.19 6.60 -16.06
C TRP A 174 0.17 5.97 -14.66
N ARG A 175 0.67 4.74 -14.50
CA ARG A 175 0.74 4.06 -13.20
C ARG A 175 1.62 4.82 -12.19
N TRP A 176 2.59 5.60 -12.67
CA TRP A 176 3.50 6.37 -11.82
C TRP A 176 2.80 7.47 -11.02
N ILE A 177 1.61 7.91 -11.44
CA ILE A 177 0.81 8.91 -10.71
C ILE A 177 0.30 8.35 -9.37
N LEU A 178 0.16 7.03 -9.25
CA LEU A 178 -0.29 6.35 -8.03
C LEU A 178 0.84 6.06 -7.03
N LEU A 179 2.09 6.37 -7.37
CA LEU A 179 3.23 6.10 -6.48
C LEU A 179 3.43 7.08 -5.31
N PRO A 180 3.26 8.41 -5.48
CA PRO A 180 3.70 9.37 -4.47
C PRO A 180 3.10 9.12 -3.09
N VAL A 181 1.80 8.81 -3.01
CA VAL A 181 1.08 8.61 -1.75
C VAL A 181 1.55 7.34 -1.03
N PRO A 182 1.53 6.14 -1.62
CA PRO A 182 2.00 4.93 -0.94
C PRO A 182 3.51 4.96 -0.64
N MET A 183 4.33 5.61 -1.47
CA MET A 183 5.76 5.78 -1.16
C MET A 183 5.97 6.69 0.03
N ALA A 184 5.32 7.86 0.07
CA ALA A 184 5.41 8.78 1.20
C ALA A 184 4.93 8.13 2.49
N TRP A 185 3.84 7.33 2.42
CA TRP A 185 3.37 6.57 3.57
C TRP A 185 4.40 5.53 4.02
N CYS A 186 4.98 4.75 3.13
CA CYS A 186 5.98 3.74 3.50
C CYS A 186 7.22 4.36 4.16
N VAL A 187 7.67 5.53 3.71
CA VAL A 187 8.78 6.26 4.37
C VAL A 187 8.37 6.69 5.78
N LEU A 188 7.17 7.23 5.95
CA LEU A 188 6.66 7.64 7.26
C LEU A 188 6.45 6.44 8.21
N ALA A 189 5.91 5.33 7.70
CA ALA A 189 5.72 4.10 8.44
C ALA A 189 7.06 3.53 8.90
N SER A 190 8.06 3.50 8.03
CA SER A 190 9.42 3.07 8.38
C SER A 190 10.03 3.93 9.48
N GLY A 191 9.91 5.27 9.39
CA GLY A 191 10.39 6.17 10.45
C GLY A 191 9.66 5.98 11.78
N THR A 192 8.34 5.77 11.72
CA THR A 192 7.48 5.51 12.87
C THR A 192 7.91 4.21 13.58
N LEU A 193 8.01 3.11 12.83
CA LEU A 193 8.42 1.80 13.34
C LEU A 193 9.87 1.80 13.85
N TRP A 194 10.76 2.57 13.21
CA TRP A 194 12.14 2.70 13.66
C TRP A 194 12.24 3.39 15.02
N VAL A 195 11.47 4.46 15.25
CA VAL A 195 11.38 5.12 16.56
C VAL A 195 10.77 4.21 17.62
N MET A 196 9.84 3.35 17.22
CA MET A 196 9.23 2.35 18.09
C MET A 196 10.13 1.14 18.38
N ASP A 197 11.37 1.13 17.86
CA ASP A 197 12.34 0.05 18.00
C ASP A 197 11.75 -1.32 17.55
N GLN A 198 11.07 -1.31 16.40
CA GLN A 198 10.47 -2.51 15.81
C GLN A 198 11.41 -3.10 14.75
N ASP A 199 11.63 -4.41 14.78
CA ASP A 199 12.50 -5.13 13.84
C ASP A 199 12.06 -4.96 12.37
N ILE A 200 10.76 -4.68 12.19
CA ILE A 200 10.10 -4.62 10.89
C ILE A 200 10.16 -3.23 10.25
N ALA A 201 10.79 -2.27 10.92
CA ALA A 201 10.88 -0.89 10.47
C ALA A 201 11.46 -0.73 9.05
N LEU A 202 12.36 -1.63 8.64
CA LEU A 202 12.97 -1.58 7.32
C LEU A 202 12.06 -2.10 6.20
N LEU A 203 11.02 -2.88 6.51
CA LEU A 203 10.20 -3.55 5.51
C LEU A 203 9.46 -2.56 4.58
N PRO A 204 8.77 -1.50 5.07
CA PRO A 204 8.17 -0.49 4.20
C PRO A 204 9.22 0.27 3.36
N LEU A 205 10.42 0.50 3.92
CA LEU A 205 11.50 1.19 3.20
C LEU A 205 12.09 0.32 2.07
N ILE A 206 12.24 -0.98 2.30
CA ILE A 206 12.65 -1.94 1.26
C ILE A 206 11.62 -1.95 0.12
N ALA A 207 10.33 -1.92 0.43
CA ALA A 207 9.26 -1.81 -0.57
C ALA A 207 9.41 -0.54 -1.44
N VAL A 208 9.76 0.60 -0.85
CA VAL A 208 10.07 1.84 -1.59
C VAL A 208 11.26 1.63 -2.52
N TRP A 209 12.37 1.08 -2.02
CA TRP A 209 13.58 0.83 -2.82
C TRP A 209 13.32 -0.12 -3.99
N LEU A 210 12.61 -1.23 -3.76
CA LEU A 210 12.22 -2.18 -4.80
C LEU A 210 11.35 -1.52 -5.86
N THR A 211 10.46 -0.61 -5.46
CA THR A 211 9.61 0.14 -6.39
C THR A 211 10.43 1.11 -7.25
N VAL A 212 11.38 1.84 -6.64
CA VAL A 212 12.28 2.75 -7.36
C VAL A 212 13.17 1.97 -8.34
N LEU A 213 13.76 0.86 -7.90
CA LEU A 213 14.59 -0.01 -8.75
C LEU A 213 13.79 -0.60 -9.91
N GLY A 214 12.59 -1.13 -9.63
CA GLY A 214 11.68 -1.63 -10.66
C GLY A 214 11.31 -0.55 -11.67
N GLY A 215 11.00 0.66 -11.22
CA GLY A 215 10.72 1.78 -12.11
C GLY A 215 11.89 2.24 -12.95
N TRP A 216 13.09 2.28 -12.38
CA TRP A 216 14.31 2.58 -13.12
C TRP A 216 14.61 1.51 -14.19
N MET A 217 14.47 0.23 -13.84
CA MET A 217 14.64 -0.88 -14.80
C MET A 217 13.59 -0.85 -15.91
N ASP A 218 12.33 -0.56 -15.58
CA ASP A 218 11.24 -0.47 -16.56
C ASP A 218 11.43 0.70 -17.54
N GLN A 219 12.01 1.82 -17.09
CA GLN A 219 12.42 2.92 -17.97
C GLN A 219 13.59 2.53 -18.86
N LYS A 220 14.64 1.91 -18.30
CA LYS A 220 15.82 1.45 -19.04
C LYS A 220 15.47 0.43 -20.12
N ASN A 221 14.55 -0.49 -19.82
CA ASN A 221 14.12 -1.56 -20.71
C ASN A 221 13.01 -1.13 -21.69
N GLY A 222 12.61 0.14 -21.70
CA GLY A 222 11.60 0.68 -22.63
C GLY A 222 10.18 0.15 -22.40
N VAL A 223 9.91 -0.50 -21.25
CA VAL A 223 8.62 -1.15 -20.95
C VAL A 223 7.50 -0.11 -20.79
N THR A 224 7.85 1.11 -20.38
CA THR A 224 6.93 2.25 -20.32
C THR A 224 6.68 2.92 -21.68
N ARG A 225 7.53 2.66 -22.70
CA ARG A 225 7.49 3.31 -24.02
C ARG A 225 6.95 2.44 -25.15
N ARG A 226 6.76 1.11 -24.97
CA ARG A 226 6.12 0.28 -25.99
C ARG A 226 4.70 0.79 -26.23
N SER A 227 4.50 1.31 -27.44
CA SER A 227 3.29 1.96 -27.90
C SER A 227 2.10 0.99 -27.80
N LEU A 228 0.92 1.54 -27.52
CA LEU A 228 -0.38 0.82 -27.62
C LEU A 228 -0.63 0.22 -29.02
N LEU A 229 0.21 0.55 -30.01
CA LEU A 229 0.11 0.11 -31.40
C LEU A 229 0.73 -1.27 -31.67
N ASP A 230 1.65 -1.75 -30.82
CA ASP A 230 2.34 -3.04 -31.09
C ASP A 230 1.55 -4.26 -30.60
N ALA A 231 0.45 -4.05 -29.86
CA ALA A 231 -0.38 -5.12 -29.31
C ALA A 231 -1.52 -5.58 -30.23
N GLY A 232 -1.59 -5.05 -31.46
CA GLY A 232 -2.58 -5.44 -32.47
C GLY A 232 -2.02 -6.27 -33.63
N ALA A 233 -0.76 -6.72 -33.54
CA ALA A 233 -0.09 -7.47 -34.60
C ALA A 233 0.02 -8.98 -34.35
N ASP A 234 -0.36 -9.45 -33.16
CA ASP A 234 -0.28 -10.87 -32.77
C ASP A 234 -1.65 -11.43 -32.32
N ASP A 235 -2.71 -11.15 -33.09
CA ASP A 235 -3.97 -11.90 -33.08
C ASP A 235 -4.23 -12.49 -34.48
#